data_AF-A0A3B6CFP4-F1
#
_entry.id   AF-A0A3B6CFP4-F1
#
_cell.length_a   1.000
_cell.length_b   1.000
_cell.length_c   1.000
_cell.angle_alpha   90.00
_cell.angle_beta   90.00
_cell.angle_gamma   90.00
#
_symmetry.space_group_name_H-M   'P 1'
#
loop_
_entity.id
_entity.type
_entity.pdbx_description
1 polymer ?
#
loop_
_entity_poly.entity_id
_entity_poly.type
_entity_poly.pdbx_seq_one_letter_code
_entity_poly.pdbx_strand_id
1 'polypeptide(L)'
;MAGEGSKKEMEFVLTQAMRAGNSVKAQRDRLLQLQRRLQRLQAGPAAQDHDARLGVLATDLFKVYFIGLEYGARTLTTCIRFARQQGVLLSRPTMDFAVMNDEQLHDALLALAQQFPPRPTTRTQAIDRAMAALLAIKLLEEHLLPRCVECLVGGKAPVPGKPRDPCPGSVAAATEGLAKVDLSDATDTAKTGSKPRNADAARGGGGEVDKALDYMYRASRIVSVAVKHIDVAVAVLSRFLDPKKLASLTELCDDHIYISEDGPYPSSD
;
A
#
# COMPACT_ATOMS: atom_id res chain seq x y z
N MET A 1 7.52 8.38 -43.61
CA MET A 1 7.42 7.08 -42.89
C MET A 1 7.35 7.20 -41.35
N ALA A 2 7.11 8.38 -40.76
CA ALA A 2 7.07 8.58 -39.30
C ALA A 2 5.69 8.32 -38.64
N GLY A 3 4.64 7.98 -39.42
CA GLY A 3 3.25 7.98 -38.94
C GLY A 3 2.78 6.68 -38.28
N GLU A 4 3.20 5.50 -38.73
CA GLU A 4 2.71 4.22 -38.19
C GLU A 4 3.45 3.78 -36.92
N GLY A 5 4.76 4.05 -36.82
CA GLY A 5 5.56 3.76 -35.63
C GLY A 5 5.07 4.54 -34.41
N SER A 6 4.92 5.86 -34.55
CA SER A 6 4.44 6.73 -33.48
C SER A 6 3.03 6.37 -32.98
N LYS A 7 2.18 5.79 -33.84
CA LYS A 7 0.81 5.40 -33.47
C LYS A 7 0.80 4.13 -32.64
N LYS A 8 1.53 3.09 -33.06
CA LYS A 8 1.70 1.84 -32.28
C LYS A 8 2.37 2.08 -30.93
N GLU A 9 3.34 2.98 -30.89
CA GLU A 9 4.01 3.40 -29.65
C GLU A 9 3.04 4.04 -28.65
N MET A 10 2.15 4.90 -29.16
CA MET A 10 1.17 5.60 -28.34
C MET A 10 0.07 4.67 -27.85
N GLU A 11 -0.36 3.72 -28.68
CA GLU A 11 -1.26 2.64 -28.28
C GLU A 11 -0.67 1.86 -27.12
N PHE A 12 0.60 1.44 -27.24
CA PHE A 12 1.28 0.73 -26.16
C PHE A 12 1.32 1.55 -24.86
N VAL A 13 1.78 2.80 -24.93
CA VAL A 13 1.86 3.71 -23.77
C VAL A 13 0.49 3.91 -23.11
N LEU A 14 -0.56 4.11 -23.92
CA LEU A 14 -1.92 4.30 -23.43
C LEU A 14 -2.46 3.01 -22.78
N THR A 15 -2.28 1.85 -23.42
CA THR A 15 -2.69 0.56 -22.86
C THR A 15 -2.06 0.31 -21.50
N GLN A 16 -0.76 0.58 -21.34
CA GLN A 16 -0.09 0.46 -20.04
C GLN A 16 -0.70 1.44 -19.02
N ALA A 17 -0.90 2.71 -19.38
CA ALA A 17 -1.50 3.69 -18.46
C ALA A 17 -2.93 3.30 -18.03
N MET A 18 -3.75 2.77 -18.94
CA MET A 18 -5.11 2.31 -18.65
C MET A 18 -5.12 1.09 -17.72
N ARG A 19 -4.30 0.07 -17.99
CA ARG A 19 -4.15 -1.10 -17.11
C ARG A 19 -3.71 -0.70 -15.69
N ALA A 20 -2.75 0.21 -15.59
CA ALA A 20 -2.34 0.77 -14.31
C ALA A 20 -3.50 1.48 -13.61
N GLY A 21 -4.26 2.31 -14.33
CA GLY A 21 -5.42 3.02 -13.80
C GLY A 21 -6.48 2.08 -13.25
N ASN A 22 -6.85 1.05 -14.01
CA ASN A 22 -7.83 0.05 -13.61
C ASN A 22 -7.41 -0.68 -12.33
N SER A 23 -6.16 -1.13 -12.25
CA SER A 23 -5.64 -1.82 -11.07
C SER A 23 -5.56 -0.90 -9.84
N VAL A 24 -5.01 0.31 -9.98
CA VAL A 24 -4.83 1.26 -8.85
C VAL A 24 -6.18 1.78 -8.34
N LYS A 25 -7.18 1.96 -9.22
CA LYS A 25 -8.56 2.30 -8.81
C LYS A 25 -9.19 1.21 -7.95
N ALA A 26 -9.08 -0.06 -8.37
CA ALA A 26 -9.57 -1.18 -7.59
C ALA A 26 -8.92 -1.23 -6.20
N GLN A 27 -7.60 -0.96 -6.11
CA GLN A 27 -6.91 -0.91 -4.82
C GLN A 27 -7.28 0.29 -3.95
N ARG A 28 -7.51 1.47 -4.53
CA ARG A 28 -8.08 2.61 -3.79
C ARG A 28 -9.40 2.22 -3.14
N ASP A 29 -10.29 1.59 -3.90
CA ASP A 29 -11.62 1.25 -3.41
C ASP A 29 -11.53 0.20 -2.29
N ARG A 30 -10.62 -0.78 -2.42
CA ARG A 30 -10.31 -1.74 -1.37
C ARG A 30 -9.72 -1.08 -0.11
N LEU A 31 -8.78 -0.12 -0.26
CA LEU A 31 -8.25 0.65 0.87
C LEU A 31 -9.35 1.43 1.60
N LEU A 32 -10.25 2.08 0.87
CA LEU A 32 -11.38 2.80 1.48
C LEU A 32 -12.35 1.85 2.20
N GLN A 33 -12.50 0.61 1.74
CA GLN A 33 -13.28 -0.41 2.45
C GLN A 33 -12.57 -0.87 3.73
N LEU A 34 -11.26 -1.13 3.68
CA LEU A 34 -10.46 -1.52 4.84
C LEU A 34 -10.40 -0.40 5.89
N GLN A 35 -10.29 0.85 5.45
CA GLN A 35 -10.36 2.02 6.33
C GLN A 35 -11.66 2.08 7.12
N ARG A 36 -12.80 1.92 6.43
CA ARG A 36 -14.13 1.86 7.06
C ARG A 36 -14.29 0.65 7.99
N ARG A 37 -13.60 -0.45 7.73
CA ARG A 37 -13.58 -1.61 8.64
C ARG A 37 -12.80 -1.30 9.92
N LEU A 38 -11.61 -0.71 9.83
CA LEU A 38 -10.84 -0.36 11.03
C LEU A 38 -11.54 0.70 11.88
N GLN A 39 -12.13 1.73 11.27
CA GLN A 39 -12.93 2.73 11.99
C GLN A 39 -14.04 2.09 12.82
N ARG A 40 -14.75 1.10 12.25
CA ARG A 40 -15.80 0.36 12.96
C ARG A 40 -15.26 -0.51 14.09
N LEU A 41 -14.08 -1.12 13.90
CA LEU A 41 -13.43 -1.89 14.95
C LEU A 41 -12.99 -1.00 16.11
N GLN A 42 -12.45 0.18 15.83
CA GLN A 42 -12.05 1.17 16.83
C GLN A 42 -13.24 1.75 17.61
N ALA A 43 -14.37 2.01 16.93
CA ALA A 43 -15.56 2.58 17.55
C ALA A 43 -16.44 1.56 18.31
N GLY A 44 -16.24 0.27 18.09
CA GLY A 44 -17.00 -0.80 18.72
C GLY A 44 -16.44 -1.22 20.09
N PRO A 45 -17.23 -1.91 20.93
CA PRO A 45 -16.72 -2.49 22.16
C PRO A 45 -15.64 -3.53 21.84
N ALA A 46 -14.59 -3.61 22.67
CA ALA A 46 -13.53 -4.60 22.54
C ALA A 46 -14.12 -6.02 22.70
N ALA A 47 -14.35 -6.68 21.57
CA ALA A 47 -14.80 -8.06 21.52
C ALA A 47 -13.64 -9.03 21.79
N GLN A 48 -13.93 -10.26 22.23
CA GLN A 48 -12.93 -11.30 22.46
C GLN A 48 -12.08 -11.61 21.20
N ASP A 49 -12.60 -11.32 20.00
CA ASP A 49 -11.92 -11.53 18.72
C ASP A 49 -11.25 -10.27 18.13
N HIS A 50 -11.09 -9.20 18.92
CA HIS A 50 -10.61 -7.91 18.38
C HIS A 50 -9.25 -8.05 17.69
N ASP A 51 -8.29 -8.71 18.34
CA ASP A 51 -6.94 -8.92 17.78
C ASP A 51 -6.96 -9.83 16.55
N ALA A 52 -7.81 -10.86 16.53
CA ALA A 52 -7.99 -11.72 15.37
C ALA A 52 -8.52 -10.93 14.16
N ARG A 53 -9.48 -10.02 14.38
CA ARG A 53 -10.02 -9.14 13.34
C ARG A 53 -8.99 -8.13 12.84
N LEU A 54 -8.13 -7.60 13.71
CA LEU A 54 -7.00 -6.76 13.32
C LEU A 54 -5.98 -7.54 12.47
N GLY A 55 -5.70 -8.81 12.82
CA GLY A 55 -4.84 -9.69 12.04
C GLY A 55 -5.37 -10.00 10.64
N VAL A 56 -6.68 -10.22 10.50
CA VAL A 56 -7.34 -10.37 9.19
C VAL A 56 -7.21 -9.07 8.38
N LEU A 57 -7.42 -7.92 9.03
CA LEU A 57 -7.31 -6.62 8.38
C LEU A 57 -5.87 -6.34 7.88
N ALA A 58 -4.86 -6.66 8.69
CA ALA A 58 -3.45 -6.59 8.29
C ALA A 58 -3.14 -7.49 7.10
N THR A 59 -3.69 -8.71 7.07
CA THR A 59 -3.53 -9.65 5.96
C THR A 59 -4.18 -9.11 4.67
N ASP A 60 -5.38 -8.54 4.77
CA ASP A 60 -6.05 -7.94 3.62
C ASP A 60 -5.35 -6.68 3.11
N LEU A 61 -4.73 -5.90 3.99
CA LEU A 61 -3.87 -4.76 3.63
C LEU A 61 -2.60 -5.23 2.89
N PHE A 62 -2.01 -6.34 3.33
CA PHE A 62 -0.85 -6.93 2.68
C PHE A 62 -1.16 -7.38 1.24
N LYS A 63 -2.37 -7.91 1.01
CA LYS A 63 -2.86 -8.24 -0.35
C LYS A 63 -2.98 -6.98 -1.23
N VAL A 64 -3.48 -5.87 -0.69
CA VAL A 64 -3.56 -4.60 -1.43
C VAL A 64 -2.17 -4.14 -1.90
N TYR A 65 -1.18 -4.22 -1.00
CA TYR A 65 0.20 -3.84 -1.25
C TYR A 65 0.83 -4.70 -2.37
N PHE A 66 0.88 -6.03 -2.20
CA PHE A 66 1.65 -6.91 -3.10
C PHE A 66 0.99 -7.12 -4.46
N ILE A 67 -0.33 -6.96 -4.55
CA ILE A 67 -1.05 -7.56 -5.66
C ILE A 67 -1.51 -6.52 -6.69
N GLY A 68 -2.14 -5.42 -6.26
CA GLY A 68 -2.64 -4.43 -7.20
C GLY A 68 -1.78 -3.17 -7.34
N LEU A 69 -1.21 -2.67 -6.24
CA LEU A 69 -0.36 -1.47 -6.30
C LEU A 69 0.94 -1.79 -7.05
N GLU A 70 1.58 -2.92 -6.74
CA GLU A 70 2.82 -3.32 -7.40
C GLU A 70 2.64 -3.53 -8.90
N TYR A 71 1.52 -4.15 -9.30
CA TYR A 71 1.17 -4.29 -10.71
C TYR A 71 1.00 -2.92 -11.39
N GLY A 72 0.28 -1.98 -10.76
CA GLY A 72 0.14 -0.60 -11.21
C GLY A 72 1.51 0.09 -11.37
N ALA A 73 2.39 -0.02 -10.38
CA ALA A 73 3.73 0.56 -10.40
C ALA A 73 4.60 -0.01 -11.53
N ARG A 74 4.60 -1.33 -11.72
CA ARG A 74 5.34 -2.01 -12.81
C ARG A 74 4.85 -1.57 -14.19
N THR A 75 3.54 -1.43 -14.34
CA THR A 75 2.90 -1.01 -15.59
C THR A 75 3.23 0.45 -15.91
N LEU A 76 3.17 1.35 -14.93
CA LEU A 76 3.59 2.76 -15.09
C LEU A 76 5.09 2.88 -15.36
N THR A 77 5.92 2.09 -14.69
CA THR A 77 7.38 2.04 -14.94
C THR A 77 7.67 1.66 -16.39
N THR A 78 6.94 0.68 -16.92
CA THR A 78 7.05 0.26 -18.33
C THR A 78 6.65 1.39 -19.28
N CYS A 79 5.53 2.05 -19.00
CA CYS A 79 5.06 3.22 -19.75
C CYS A 79 6.11 4.35 -19.79
N ILE A 80 6.66 4.72 -18.64
CA ILE A 80 7.66 5.79 -18.49
C ILE A 80 8.98 5.43 -19.19
N ARG A 81 9.48 4.20 -18.98
CA ARG A 81 10.71 3.72 -19.61
C ARG A 81 10.60 3.74 -21.13
N PHE A 82 9.48 3.27 -21.66
CA PHE A 82 9.23 3.29 -23.09
C PHE A 82 9.16 4.73 -23.63
N ALA A 83 8.46 5.64 -22.95
CA ALA A 83 8.42 7.04 -23.35
C ALA A 83 9.81 7.70 -23.38
N ARG A 84 10.69 7.38 -22.42
CA ARG A 84 12.09 7.87 -22.41
C ARG A 84 12.91 7.33 -23.58
N GLN A 85 12.75 6.06 -23.94
CA GLN A 85 13.41 5.47 -25.11
C GLN A 85 13.01 6.17 -26.41
N GLN A 86 11.81 6.76 -26.46
CA GLN A 86 11.31 7.55 -27.57
C GLN A 86 11.69 9.04 -27.51
N GLY A 87 12.63 9.42 -26.64
CA GLY A 87 13.14 10.79 -26.55
C GLY A 87 12.24 11.78 -25.81
N VAL A 88 11.21 11.32 -25.09
CA VAL A 88 10.42 12.21 -24.22
C VAL A 88 11.29 12.64 -23.03
N LEU A 89 11.64 13.92 -22.99
CA LEU A 89 12.33 14.54 -21.86
C LEU A 89 11.33 14.77 -20.73
N LEU A 90 11.52 14.05 -19.63
CA LEU A 90 10.62 14.13 -18.48
C LEU A 90 11.11 15.19 -17.50
N SER A 91 10.16 15.94 -16.96
CA SER A 91 10.43 16.86 -15.86
C SER A 91 10.80 16.01 -14.66
N ARG A 92 12.09 15.99 -14.28
CA ARG A 92 12.52 15.24 -13.10
C ARG A 92 11.87 15.91 -11.89
N PRO A 93 11.02 15.23 -11.11
CA PRO A 93 10.59 15.79 -9.84
C PRO A 93 11.84 15.94 -8.97
N THR A 94 12.13 17.18 -8.58
CA THR A 94 13.26 17.54 -7.71
C THR A 94 12.92 17.05 -6.30
N MET A 95 13.03 15.75 -6.08
CA MET A 95 12.67 15.13 -4.81
C MET A 95 13.80 14.23 -4.35
N ASP A 96 14.53 14.68 -3.34
CA ASP A 96 15.48 13.86 -2.60
C ASP A 96 14.71 13.00 -1.58
N PHE A 97 13.92 12.06 -2.09
CA PHE A 97 13.08 11.16 -1.30
C PHE A 97 13.89 10.34 -0.28
N ALA A 98 15.18 10.15 -0.50
CA ALA A 98 16.08 9.45 0.41
C ALA A 98 16.40 10.22 1.71
N VAL A 99 16.13 11.54 1.76
CA VAL A 99 16.49 12.41 2.90
C VAL A 99 15.25 12.87 3.68
N MET A 100 14.05 12.75 3.10
CA MET A 100 12.81 13.20 3.72
C MET A 100 12.28 12.18 4.72
N ASN A 101 11.78 12.65 5.87
CA ASN A 101 10.99 11.79 6.77
C ASN A 101 9.59 11.50 6.18
N ASP A 102 8.87 10.52 6.73
CA ASP A 102 7.57 10.07 6.17
C ASP A 102 6.53 11.20 6.04
N GLU A 103 6.54 12.18 6.95
CA GLU A 103 5.61 13.33 6.91
C GLU A 103 5.98 14.31 5.81
N GLN A 104 7.27 14.66 5.71
CA GLN A 104 7.80 15.50 4.65
C GLN A 104 7.59 14.86 3.27
N LEU A 105 7.76 13.54 3.18
CA LEU A 105 7.54 12.77 1.97
C LEU A 105 6.05 12.80 1.55
N HIS A 106 5.14 12.64 2.51
CA HIS A 106 3.70 12.77 2.28
C HIS A 106 3.33 14.17 1.77
N ASP A 107 3.78 15.21 2.46
CA ASP A 107 3.47 16.60 2.10
C ASP A 107 4.12 17.01 0.77
N ALA A 108 5.35 16.57 0.52
CA ALA A 108 6.04 16.79 -0.75
C ALA A 108 5.27 16.16 -1.92
N LEU A 109 4.70 14.96 -1.76
CA LEU A 109 3.88 14.32 -2.80
C LEU A 109 2.52 14.99 -2.98
N LEU A 110 1.91 15.51 -1.92
CA LEU A 110 0.72 16.34 -2.03
C LEU A 110 1.01 17.67 -2.74
N ALA A 111 2.15 18.30 -2.44
CA ALA A 111 2.62 19.49 -3.12
C ALA A 111 2.95 19.21 -4.59
N LEU A 112 3.58 18.07 -4.88
CA LEU A 112 3.85 17.61 -6.25
C LEU A 112 2.55 17.53 -7.06
N ALA A 113 1.46 17.04 -6.46
CA ALA A 113 0.16 16.99 -7.11
C ALA A 113 -0.38 18.37 -7.51
N GLN A 114 -0.01 19.43 -6.76
CA GLN A 114 -0.39 20.81 -7.01
C GLN A 114 0.52 21.52 -8.04
N GLN A 115 1.77 21.06 -8.20
CA GLN A 115 2.74 21.67 -9.13
C GLN A 115 2.37 21.44 -10.60
N PHE A 116 1.62 20.39 -10.91
CA PHE A 116 1.27 20.09 -12.29
C PHE A 116 0.17 21.02 -12.85
N PRO A 117 0.28 21.46 -14.12
CA PRO A 117 -0.75 22.27 -14.73
C PRO A 117 -2.09 21.53 -14.72
N PRO A 118 -3.21 22.19 -14.34
CA PRO A 118 -4.50 21.52 -14.14
C PRO A 118 -5.06 20.92 -15.43
N ARG A 119 -4.65 21.43 -16.59
CA ARG A 119 -5.03 20.93 -17.92
C ARG A 119 -3.77 20.64 -18.74
N PRO A 120 -3.19 19.45 -18.62
CA PRO A 120 -2.07 19.07 -19.47
C PRO A 120 -2.55 18.94 -20.91
N THR A 121 -1.73 19.40 -21.85
CA THR A 121 -2.03 19.42 -23.29
C THR A 121 -1.02 18.63 -24.11
N THR A 122 0.16 18.32 -23.55
CA THR A 122 1.24 17.64 -24.28
C THR A 122 1.44 16.21 -23.81
N ARG A 123 2.02 15.38 -24.69
CA ARG A 123 2.44 14.01 -24.37
C ARG A 123 3.41 13.99 -23.19
N THR A 124 4.38 14.89 -23.16
CA THR A 124 5.36 15.00 -22.06
C THR A 124 4.68 15.24 -20.72
N GLN A 125 3.75 16.20 -20.66
CA GLN A 125 3.01 16.48 -19.42
C GLN A 125 2.16 15.29 -18.98
N ALA A 126 1.62 14.50 -19.91
CA ALA A 126 0.91 13.27 -19.58
C ALA A 126 1.83 12.21 -18.97
N ILE A 127 3.05 12.06 -19.48
CA ILE A 127 4.03 11.12 -18.90
C ILE A 127 4.55 11.63 -17.56
N ASP A 128 4.73 12.94 -17.38
CA ASP A 128 5.09 13.50 -16.07
C ASP A 128 3.99 13.23 -15.02
N ARG A 129 2.71 13.29 -15.43
CA ARG A 129 1.59 12.85 -14.58
C ARG A 129 1.70 11.36 -14.24
N ALA A 130 2.00 10.49 -15.20
CA ALA A 130 2.23 9.07 -14.95
C ALA A 130 3.41 8.82 -13.99
N MET A 131 4.47 9.64 -14.06
CA MET A 131 5.59 9.59 -13.12
C MET A 131 5.19 10.02 -11.71
N ALA A 132 4.42 11.10 -11.58
CA ALA A 132 3.88 11.51 -10.28
C ALA A 132 3.00 10.42 -9.63
N ALA A 133 2.18 9.74 -10.44
CA ALA A 133 1.42 8.58 -9.98
C ALA A 133 2.32 7.44 -9.50
N LEU A 134 3.39 7.12 -10.24
CA LEU A 134 4.34 6.08 -9.85
C LEU A 134 4.98 6.39 -8.50
N LEU A 135 5.41 7.64 -8.28
CA LEU A 135 6.02 8.06 -7.01
C LEU A 135 5.03 7.98 -5.84
N ALA A 136 3.78 8.37 -6.06
CA ALA A 136 2.72 8.22 -5.07
C ALA A 136 2.47 6.74 -4.72
N ILE A 137 2.47 5.84 -5.72
CA ILE A 137 2.34 4.40 -5.48
C ILE A 137 3.54 3.85 -4.71
N LYS A 138 4.75 4.30 -5.04
CA LYS A 138 5.97 3.89 -4.32
C LYS A 138 5.98 4.32 -2.86
N LEU A 139 5.48 5.51 -2.51
CA LEU A 139 5.29 5.91 -1.12
C LEU A 139 4.30 4.98 -0.38
N LEU A 140 3.18 4.63 -1.03
CA LEU A 140 2.21 3.72 -0.44
C LEU A 140 2.86 2.37 -0.13
N GLU A 141 3.61 1.87 -1.12
CA GLU A 141 4.31 0.62 -1.03
C GLU A 141 5.37 0.66 0.08
N GLU A 142 6.37 1.53 -0.05
CA GLU A 142 7.59 1.41 0.74
C GLU A 142 7.43 1.96 2.17
N HIS A 143 6.40 2.78 2.42
CA HIS A 143 6.23 3.48 3.70
C HIS A 143 4.84 3.29 4.32
N LEU A 144 3.78 3.78 3.68
CA LEU A 144 2.49 3.94 4.38
C LEU A 144 1.81 2.62 4.74
N LEU A 145 1.75 1.67 3.79
CA LEU A 145 1.08 0.39 4.04
C LEU A 145 1.89 -0.53 4.99
N PRO A 146 3.23 -0.65 4.87
CA PRO A 146 4.03 -1.39 5.84
C PRO A 146 3.87 -0.86 7.26
N ARG A 147 3.95 0.46 7.46
CA ARG A 147 3.76 1.08 8.79
C ARG A 147 2.35 0.85 9.34
N CYS A 148 1.34 0.89 8.49
CA CYS A 148 -0.02 0.52 8.89
C CYS A 148 -0.09 -0.94 9.37
N VAL A 149 0.49 -1.88 8.63
CA VAL A 149 0.51 -3.30 9.00
C VAL A 149 1.30 -3.51 10.30
N GLU A 150 2.44 -2.86 10.47
CA GLU A 150 3.22 -2.89 11.71
C GLU A 150 2.36 -2.45 12.91
N CYS A 151 1.63 -1.34 12.77
CA CYS A 151 0.77 -0.84 13.84
C CYS A 151 -0.42 -1.78 14.13
N LEU A 152 -0.91 -2.52 13.14
CA LEU A 152 -2.01 -3.48 13.32
C LEU A 152 -1.58 -4.81 13.94
N VAL A 153 -0.32 -5.19 13.78
CA VAL A 153 0.24 -6.47 14.26
C VAL A 153 1.11 -6.28 15.52
N GLY A 154 1.08 -5.10 16.14
CA GLY A 154 1.83 -4.83 17.37
C GLY A 154 3.34 -4.75 17.17
N GLY A 155 3.81 -4.22 16.04
CA GLY A 155 5.22 -3.96 15.77
C GLY A 155 6.01 -5.12 15.15
N LYS A 156 5.37 -6.19 14.66
CA LYS A 156 6.02 -7.26 13.89
C LYS A 156 5.59 -7.22 12.42
N ALA A 157 6.35 -6.51 11.58
CA ALA A 157 6.23 -6.68 10.13
C ALA A 157 6.65 -8.09 9.70
N PRO A 158 6.00 -8.72 8.69
CA PRO A 158 6.63 -9.79 7.94
C PRO A 158 7.76 -9.17 7.11
N VAL A 159 9.02 -9.47 7.45
CA VAL A 159 10.16 -9.10 6.62
C VAL A 159 10.15 -10.01 5.38
N PRO A 160 10.13 -9.47 4.15
CA PRO A 160 10.22 -10.28 2.94
C PRO A 160 11.49 -11.14 2.97
N GLY A 161 11.34 -12.46 2.91
CA GLY A 161 12.45 -13.42 2.79
C GLY A 161 12.96 -14.06 4.09
N LYS A 162 12.33 -13.85 5.26
CA LYS A 162 12.73 -14.55 6.50
C LYS A 162 11.71 -15.64 6.91
N PRO A 163 12.14 -16.90 7.15
CA PRO A 163 11.27 -17.92 7.74
C PRO A 163 10.82 -17.51 9.14
N ARG A 164 9.58 -17.84 9.50
CA ARG A 164 9.04 -17.62 10.85
C ARG A 164 9.80 -18.47 11.87
N ASP A 165 10.47 -17.84 12.83
CA ASP A 165 10.91 -18.53 14.05
C ASP A 165 9.68 -18.82 14.93
N PRO A 166 9.56 -20.03 15.53
CA PRO A 166 8.47 -20.35 16.42
C PRO A 166 8.56 -19.50 17.70
N CYS A 167 7.54 -18.70 17.99
CA CYS A 167 7.41 -18.09 19.32
C CYS A 167 7.14 -19.20 20.36
N PRO A 168 7.89 -19.28 21.47
CA PRO A 168 7.60 -20.19 22.56
C PRO A 168 6.33 -19.71 23.26
N GLY A 169 5.26 -20.50 23.19
CA GLY A 169 3.95 -20.18 23.77
C GLY A 169 2.75 -20.80 23.06
N SER A 170 2.96 -21.42 21.90
CA SER A 170 1.92 -22.11 21.13
C SER A 170 1.78 -23.58 21.55
N VAL A 171 0.89 -23.85 22.51
CA VAL A 171 0.00 -25.04 22.64
C VAL A 171 0.55 -26.47 22.39
N ALA A 172 1.84 -26.72 22.63
CA ALA A 172 2.43 -28.07 22.58
C ALA A 172 2.98 -28.54 23.95
N ALA A 173 2.43 -28.04 25.06
CA ALA A 173 2.82 -28.46 26.41
C ALA A 173 1.60 -28.80 27.30
N ALA A 174 0.63 -29.49 26.71
CA ALA A 174 -0.56 -29.98 27.43
C ALA A 174 -0.68 -31.52 27.43
N THR A 175 0.37 -32.25 27.08
CA THR A 175 0.37 -33.71 27.14
C THR A 175 1.73 -34.22 27.59
N GLU A 176 1.85 -34.44 28.91
CA GLU A 176 2.84 -35.18 29.71
C GLU A 176 3.10 -34.32 30.96
N GLY A 177 2.59 -34.65 32.14
CA GLY A 177 2.63 -35.97 32.76
C GLY A 177 3.54 -35.88 33.97
N LEU A 178 2.95 -35.49 35.10
CA LEU A 178 3.35 -35.77 36.48
C LEU A 178 4.57 -36.70 36.65
N ALA A 179 5.67 -36.21 37.24
CA ALA A 179 6.45 -36.87 38.29
C ALA A 179 7.79 -36.15 38.55
N LYS A 180 7.88 -35.38 39.65
CA LYS A 180 8.85 -35.58 40.75
C LYS A 180 8.97 -34.33 41.63
N VAL A 181 8.50 -34.54 42.85
CA VAL A 181 8.90 -33.95 44.13
C VAL A 181 10.44 -34.01 44.29
N ASP A 182 11.14 -32.90 44.62
CA ASP A 182 11.55 -32.52 45.99
C ASP A 182 12.66 -31.43 46.05
N LEU A 183 12.46 -30.52 47.03
CA LEU A 183 13.39 -29.85 47.97
C LEU A 183 14.53 -28.87 47.61
N SER A 184 14.51 -27.79 48.42
CA SER A 184 15.58 -26.98 49.03
C SER A 184 15.94 -25.62 48.41
N ASP A 185 16.42 -24.62 49.15
CA ASP A 185 15.89 -23.76 50.25
C ASP A 185 16.90 -22.58 50.36
N ALA A 186 16.49 -21.45 50.94
CA ALA A 186 17.31 -20.32 51.48
C ALA A 186 18.05 -19.40 50.47
N THR A 187 18.14 -18.06 50.60
CA THR A 187 17.74 -17.06 51.63
C THR A 187 17.91 -15.62 51.07
N ASP A 188 17.03 -14.69 51.46
CA ASP A 188 17.21 -13.30 51.99
C ASP A 188 18.42 -12.42 51.55
N THR A 189 18.39 -11.09 51.36
CA THR A 189 17.55 -9.97 51.87
C THR A 189 17.90 -8.61 51.19
N ALA A 190 16.90 -7.69 51.12
CA ALA A 190 16.93 -6.21 51.20
C ALA A 190 17.77 -5.36 50.19
N LYS A 191 17.36 -4.17 49.68
CA LYS A 191 16.54 -3.08 50.27
C LYS A 191 16.02 -2.10 49.20
N THR A 192 14.77 -1.69 49.40
CA THR A 192 14.00 -0.49 48.98
C THR A 192 14.70 0.69 48.27
N GLY A 193 14.12 1.10 47.14
CA GLY A 193 14.15 2.46 46.59
C GLY A 193 12.83 2.77 45.88
N SER A 194 11.97 3.58 46.51
CA SER A 194 10.57 3.80 46.12
C SER A 194 10.39 4.96 45.14
N LYS A 195 9.87 4.62 43.93
CA LYS A 195 8.90 5.33 43.05
C LYS A 195 9.25 6.72 42.41
N PRO A 196 8.57 7.10 41.31
CA PRO A 196 7.37 6.49 40.73
C PRO A 196 7.55 5.82 39.36
N ARG A 197 6.90 4.67 39.25
CA ARG A 197 6.42 4.07 38.00
C ARG A 197 5.66 5.14 37.22
N ASN A 198 6.12 5.48 36.02
CA ASN A 198 5.22 6.01 35.00
C ASN A 198 4.21 4.91 34.69
N ALA A 199 3.02 5.15 35.18
CA ALA A 199 1.82 4.42 34.87
C ALA A 199 1.39 4.78 33.45
N ASP A 200 1.97 4.12 32.45
CA ASP A 200 1.40 4.06 31.09
C ASP A 200 1.08 2.62 30.66
N ALA A 201 1.25 1.65 31.55
CA ALA A 201 0.92 0.24 31.30
C ALA A 201 -0.58 -0.09 31.44
N ALA A 202 -1.49 0.88 31.28
CA ALA A 202 -2.93 0.68 31.42
C ALA A 202 -3.80 1.39 30.36
N ARG A 203 -3.26 1.65 29.16
CA ARG A 203 -4.03 2.11 27.98
C ARG A 203 -3.57 1.48 26.65
N GLY A 204 -2.86 0.36 26.71
CA GLY A 204 -1.99 -0.16 25.64
C GLY A 204 -2.64 -0.76 24.38
N GLY A 205 -3.95 -0.64 24.15
CA GLY A 205 -4.59 -1.15 22.92
C GLY A 205 -4.99 -0.07 21.90
N GLY A 206 -5.28 1.16 22.36
CA GLY A 206 -5.82 2.21 21.49
C GLY A 206 -4.77 2.92 20.65
N GLY A 207 -3.58 3.18 21.21
CA GLY A 207 -2.58 4.05 20.58
C GLY A 207 -1.95 3.50 19.29
N GLU A 208 -1.89 2.18 19.11
CA GLU A 208 -1.37 1.57 17.88
C GLU A 208 -2.44 1.49 16.79
N VAL A 209 -3.69 1.22 17.17
CA VAL A 209 -4.84 1.24 16.24
C VAL A 209 -5.10 2.67 15.74
N ASP A 210 -4.97 3.68 16.60
CA ASP A 210 -5.07 5.09 16.22
C ASP A 210 -4.01 5.48 15.18
N LYS A 211 -2.76 5.02 15.37
CA LYS A 211 -1.66 5.22 14.42
C LYS A 211 -1.90 4.48 13.11
N ALA A 212 -2.34 3.22 13.16
CA ALA A 212 -2.70 2.46 11.97
C ALA A 212 -3.80 3.17 11.15
N LEU A 213 -4.78 3.75 11.85
CA LEU A 213 -5.84 4.51 11.20
C LEU A 213 -5.32 5.80 10.54
N ASP A 214 -4.40 6.53 11.19
CA ASP A 214 -3.74 7.71 10.58
C ASP A 214 -2.98 7.32 9.30
N TYR A 215 -2.17 6.27 9.35
CA TYR A 215 -1.47 5.76 8.16
C TYR A 215 -2.43 5.34 7.04
N MET A 216 -3.56 4.71 7.37
CA MET A 216 -4.58 4.41 6.36
C MET A 216 -5.23 5.64 5.76
N TYR A 217 -5.53 6.68 6.54
CA TYR A 217 -6.06 7.94 5.99
C TYR A 217 -5.06 8.57 5.02
N ARG A 218 -3.78 8.63 5.41
CA ARG A 218 -2.69 9.11 4.54
C ARG A 218 -2.58 8.25 3.28
N ALA A 219 -2.67 6.92 3.40
CA ALA A 219 -2.63 6.00 2.26
C ALA A 219 -3.82 6.19 1.31
N SER A 220 -5.04 6.24 1.82
CA SER A 220 -6.26 6.51 1.04
C SER A 220 -6.20 7.85 0.29
N ARG A 221 -5.58 8.87 0.90
CA ARG A 221 -5.38 10.17 0.28
C ARG A 221 -4.36 10.11 -0.86
N ILE A 222 -3.21 9.48 -0.63
CA ILE A 222 -2.14 9.37 -1.65
C ILE A 222 -2.56 8.47 -2.82
N VAL A 223 -3.23 7.35 -2.57
CA VAL A 223 -3.73 6.49 -3.68
C VAL A 223 -4.77 7.23 -4.53
N SER A 224 -5.61 8.08 -3.90
CA SER A 224 -6.55 8.93 -4.64
C SER A 224 -5.85 9.98 -5.49
N VAL A 225 -4.71 10.51 -5.03
CA VAL A 225 -3.84 11.40 -5.82
C VAL A 225 -3.23 10.63 -6.99
N ALA A 226 -2.71 9.41 -6.77
CA ALA A 226 -2.18 8.57 -7.83
C ALA A 226 -3.22 8.29 -8.93
N VAL A 227 -4.44 7.89 -8.55
CA VAL A 227 -5.55 7.68 -9.51
C VAL A 227 -5.82 8.93 -10.34
N LYS A 228 -5.91 10.11 -9.70
CA LYS A 228 -6.13 11.38 -10.43
C LYS A 228 -5.03 11.65 -11.45
N HIS A 229 -3.78 11.40 -11.10
CA HIS A 229 -2.66 11.56 -12.03
C HIS A 229 -2.74 10.61 -13.21
N ILE A 230 -3.10 9.34 -12.97
CA ILE A 230 -3.27 8.35 -14.04
C ILE A 230 -4.44 8.74 -14.95
N ASP A 231 -5.59 9.12 -14.38
CA ASP A 231 -6.77 9.52 -15.16
C ASP A 231 -6.48 10.72 -16.06
N VAL A 232 -5.76 11.72 -15.53
CA VAL A 232 -5.33 12.87 -16.32
C VAL A 232 -4.34 12.45 -17.42
N ALA A 233 -3.38 11.57 -17.13
CA ALA A 233 -2.44 11.06 -18.12
C ALA A 233 -3.17 10.31 -19.25
N VAL A 234 -4.07 9.38 -18.91
CA VAL A 234 -4.90 8.62 -19.85
C VAL A 234 -5.73 9.58 -20.69
N ALA A 235 -6.45 10.53 -20.07
CA ALA A 235 -7.30 11.47 -20.79
C ALA A 235 -6.52 12.32 -21.83
N VAL A 236 -5.28 12.70 -21.52
CA VAL A 236 -4.45 13.45 -22.48
C VAL A 236 -3.91 12.53 -23.57
N LEU A 237 -3.42 11.34 -23.23
CA LEU A 237 -2.88 10.37 -24.20
C LEU A 237 -3.97 9.89 -25.17
N SER A 238 -5.20 9.70 -24.71
CA SER A 238 -6.34 9.29 -25.53
C SER A 238 -6.69 10.28 -26.65
N ARG A 239 -6.37 11.57 -26.49
CA ARG A 239 -6.66 12.60 -27.52
C ARG A 239 -5.88 12.41 -28.80
N PHE A 240 -4.79 11.65 -28.75
CA PHE A 240 -3.92 11.41 -29.90
C PHE A 240 -4.27 10.11 -30.64
N LEU A 241 -5.35 9.43 -30.24
CA LEU A 241 -5.82 8.17 -30.79
C LEU A 241 -7.22 8.29 -31.39
N ASP A 242 -7.48 7.51 -32.43
CA ASP A 242 -8.81 7.46 -33.05
C ASP A 242 -9.85 6.89 -32.06
N PRO A 243 -11.06 7.46 -31.97
CA PRO A 243 -12.07 7.03 -31.00
C PRO A 243 -12.43 5.54 -31.07
N LYS A 244 -12.51 4.97 -32.30
CA LYS A 244 -12.76 3.53 -32.49
C LYS A 244 -11.66 2.67 -31.89
N LYS A 245 -10.41 3.11 -32.06
CA LYS A 245 -9.25 2.38 -31.55
C LYS A 245 -9.12 2.52 -30.04
N LEU A 246 -9.44 3.70 -29.51
CA LEU A 246 -9.56 3.94 -28.08
C LEU A 246 -10.61 3.01 -27.44
N ALA A 247 -11.79 2.87 -28.05
CA ALA A 247 -12.84 1.98 -27.54
C ALA A 247 -12.35 0.52 -27.45
N SER A 248 -11.70 -0.01 -28.49
CA SER A 248 -11.12 -1.35 -28.47
C SER A 248 -10.03 -1.52 -27.41
N LEU A 249 -9.22 -0.49 -27.15
CA LEU A 249 -8.23 -0.53 -26.08
C LEU A 249 -8.87 -0.50 -24.68
N THR A 250 -9.97 0.24 -24.51
CA THR A 250 -10.75 0.24 -23.26
C THR A 250 -11.31 -1.13 -22.96
N GLU A 251 -12.01 -1.75 -23.92
CA GLU A 251 -12.54 -3.12 -23.79
C GLU A 251 -11.42 -4.10 -23.40
N LEU A 252 -10.28 -4.05 -24.10
CA LEU A 252 -9.11 -4.88 -23.80
C LEU A 252 -8.55 -4.66 -22.38
N CYS A 253 -8.59 -3.43 -21.86
CA CYS A 253 -8.04 -3.11 -20.54
C CYS A 253 -9.02 -3.39 -19.39
N ASP A 254 -10.32 -3.37 -19.67
CA ASP A 254 -11.36 -3.69 -18.69
C ASP A 254 -11.40 -5.20 -18.39
N ASP A 255 -11.04 -6.05 -19.35
CA ASP A 255 -10.83 -7.50 -19.14
C ASP A 255 -9.59 -7.83 -18.28
N HIS A 256 -8.74 -6.83 -18.00
CA HIS A 256 -7.47 -7.00 -17.29
C HIS A 256 -7.40 -6.27 -15.94
N ILE A 257 -8.55 -6.03 -15.30
CA ILE A 257 -8.53 -5.55 -13.92
C ILE A 257 -7.94 -6.65 -13.04
N TYR A 258 -6.72 -6.45 -12.58
CA TYR A 258 -6.13 -7.34 -11.58
C TYR A 258 -6.87 -7.12 -10.25
N ILE A 259 -7.93 -7.89 -10.05
CA ILE A 259 -8.59 -8.07 -8.75
C ILE A 259 -8.14 -9.44 -8.27
N SER A 260 -7.47 -9.48 -7.13
CA SER A 260 -7.20 -10.73 -6.41
C SER A 260 -8.52 -11.24 -5.82
N GLU A 261 -9.38 -11.80 -6.66
CA GLU A 261 -10.36 -12.83 -6.32
C GLU A 261 -9.69 -14.11 -6.80
N ASP A 262 -8.85 -14.81 -6.04
CA ASP A 262 -9.09 -15.43 -4.75
C ASP A 262 -7.78 -15.52 -3.92
N GLY A 263 -7.90 -15.73 -2.60
CA GLY A 263 -6.83 -16.46 -1.89
C GLY A 263 -6.76 -17.89 -2.44
N PRO A 264 -5.59 -18.56 -2.47
CA PRO A 264 -5.51 -19.86 -3.10
C PRO A 264 -6.03 -20.94 -2.14
N TYR A 265 -7.35 -21.09 -1.97
CA TYR A 265 -7.97 -22.35 -1.55
C TYR A 265 -9.45 -22.37 -1.93
N PRO A 266 -9.94 -23.42 -2.62
CA PRO A 266 -11.37 -23.74 -2.58
C PRO A 266 -11.73 -24.07 -1.13
N SER A 267 -12.81 -23.51 -0.62
CA SER A 267 -13.49 -24.03 0.56
C SER A 267 -14.03 -25.41 0.19
N SER A 268 -13.29 -26.45 0.55
CA SER A 268 -13.80 -27.80 0.60
C SER A 268 -14.77 -27.89 1.79
N ASP A 269 -16.04 -28.14 1.48
CA ASP A 269 -16.92 -28.92 2.36
C ASP A 269 -16.47 -30.39 2.36
#